data_AF-A0A257X5R3-F1
#
_entry.id   AF-A0A257X5R3-F1
#
_cell.length_a   1.000
_cell.length_b   1.000
_cell.length_c   1.000
_cell.angle_alpha   90.00
_cell.angle_beta   90.00
_cell.angle_gamma   90.00
#
_symmetry.space_group_name_H-M   'P 1'
#
loop_
_entity.id
_entity.type
_entity.pdbx_description
1 polymer ?
#
loop_
_entity_poly.entity_id
_entity_poly.type
_entity_poly.pdbx_seq_one_letter_code
_entity_poly.pdbx_strand_id
1 'polypeptide(L)'
;MVFPRAFLCIVAAFAALVLPSCEMPTPQQAYQPQVAQAGPFMLGIDVLASRGFDLIRGKRVGLITNQTSMTGRGERTRTAMQRALGPNLVALYAPEHGIDGTIGAGIHVSTRRDNVTGLTVYSLYGPTRKPTPAMLAPIDVLVFDLQDIGSRSYTYISTMIVAMEAAAECGKQF
;
A
#
# COMPACT_ATOMS: atom_id res chain seq x y z
N MET A 1 105.79 -7.16 19.54
CA MET A 1 104.74 -6.63 20.44
C MET A 1 103.84 -5.73 19.60
N VAL A 2 102.67 -6.21 19.22
CA VAL A 2 101.73 -5.56 18.29
C VAL A 2 100.47 -5.22 19.08
N PHE A 3 100.16 -3.93 19.23
CA PHE A 3 98.91 -3.45 19.82
C PHE A 3 97.77 -3.46 18.78
N PRO A 4 96.52 -3.73 19.19
CA PRO A 4 95.45 -4.14 18.28
C PRO A 4 94.68 -2.96 17.66
N ARG A 5 94.11 -3.25 16.49
CA ARG A 5 93.23 -2.38 15.69
C ARG A 5 91.85 -2.29 16.35
N ALA A 6 91.33 -1.07 16.47
CA ALA A 6 89.96 -0.77 16.90
C ALA A 6 88.95 -1.17 15.79
N PHE A 7 87.91 -1.90 16.17
CA PHE A 7 86.77 -2.22 15.31
C PHE A 7 85.72 -1.10 15.41
N LEU A 8 85.33 -0.55 14.27
CA LEU A 8 84.28 0.45 14.11
C LEU A 8 82.93 -0.27 13.95
N CYS A 9 82.05 -0.19 14.95
CA CYS A 9 80.68 -0.69 14.86
C CYS A 9 79.79 0.33 14.13
N ILE A 10 79.25 -0.03 12.97
CA ILE A 10 78.23 0.74 12.26
C ILE A 10 76.87 0.37 12.86
N VAL A 11 76.19 1.33 13.48
CA VAL A 11 74.79 1.19 13.93
C VAL A 11 73.87 1.68 12.80
N ALA A 12 73.07 0.79 12.23
CA ALA A 12 72.06 1.15 11.25
C ALA A 12 70.79 1.66 11.97
N ALA A 13 70.43 2.93 11.75
CA ALA A 13 69.20 3.52 12.27
C ALA A 13 68.03 3.22 11.33
N PHE A 14 67.03 2.46 11.81
CA PHE A 14 65.74 2.30 11.13
C PHE A 14 64.79 3.42 11.58
N ALA A 15 64.44 4.33 10.67
CA ALA A 15 63.40 5.32 10.89
C ALA A 15 62.02 4.71 10.59
N ALA A 16 61.21 4.50 11.62
CA ALA A 16 59.81 4.08 11.47
C ALA A 16 58.94 5.27 11.06
N LEU A 17 58.34 5.19 9.87
CA LEU A 17 57.40 6.19 9.35
C LEU A 17 56.03 5.98 10.03
N VAL A 18 55.63 6.88 10.93
CA VAL A 18 54.31 6.85 11.57
C VAL A 18 53.30 7.53 10.64
N LEU A 19 52.40 6.76 10.03
CA LEU A 19 51.27 7.32 9.28
C LEU A 19 50.19 7.79 10.26
N PRO A 20 49.58 8.97 10.03
CA PRO A 20 48.48 9.45 10.87
C PRO A 20 47.26 8.53 10.69
N SER A 21 46.83 7.92 11.79
CA SER A 21 45.59 7.15 11.84
C SER A 21 44.39 8.07 11.58
N CYS A 22 43.57 7.74 10.59
CA CYS A 22 42.28 8.40 10.38
C CYS A 22 41.38 8.12 11.60
N GLU A 23 41.11 9.13 12.42
CA GLU A 23 40.06 9.06 13.42
C GLU A 23 38.70 9.11 12.70
N MET A 24 37.94 8.02 12.82
CA MET A 24 36.57 7.97 12.35
C MET A 24 35.69 8.78 13.31
N PRO A 25 34.81 9.67 12.80
CA PRO A 25 33.90 10.42 13.66
C PRO A 25 33.01 9.46 14.44
N THR A 26 32.78 9.79 15.72
CA THR A 26 31.92 9.01 16.60
C THR A 26 30.51 8.94 16.00
N PRO A 27 29.86 7.76 15.95
CA PRO A 27 28.51 7.65 15.44
C PRO A 27 27.59 8.58 16.22
N GLN A 28 27.01 9.55 15.51
CA GLN A 28 26.04 10.47 16.07
C GLN A 28 24.86 9.63 16.60
N GLN A 29 24.43 9.91 17.84
CA GLN A 29 23.37 9.17 18.51
C GLN A 29 22.16 9.03 17.58
N ALA A 30 21.74 7.78 17.32
CA ALA A 30 20.65 7.51 16.42
C ALA A 30 19.40 8.29 16.86
N TYR A 31 18.79 9.01 15.92
CA TYR A 31 17.51 9.67 16.15
C TYR A 31 16.49 8.65 16.64
N GLN A 32 16.05 8.82 17.88
CA GLN A 32 14.94 8.04 18.43
C GLN A 32 13.68 8.86 18.22
N PRO A 33 12.79 8.48 17.28
CA PRO A 33 11.52 9.18 17.14
C PRO A 33 10.77 9.08 18.46
N GLN A 34 10.42 10.22 19.05
CA GLN A 34 9.43 10.27 20.12
C GLN A 34 8.09 9.86 19.51
N VAL A 35 7.75 8.58 19.62
CA VAL A 35 6.45 8.08 19.22
C VAL A 35 5.45 8.61 20.25
N ALA A 36 4.70 9.65 19.88
CA ALA A 36 3.54 10.05 20.66
C ALA A 36 2.65 8.80 20.82
N GLN A 37 2.23 8.51 22.05
CA GLN A 37 1.30 7.41 22.33
C GLN A 37 -0.07 7.77 21.76
N ALA A 38 -0.22 7.59 20.44
CA ALA A 38 -1.50 7.64 19.77
C ALA A 38 -2.33 6.43 20.23
N GLY A 39 -3.65 6.61 20.36
CA GLY A 39 -4.56 5.49 20.59
C GLY A 39 -4.43 4.41 19.49
N PRO A 40 -5.06 3.24 19.65
CA PRO A 40 -4.93 2.16 18.68
C PRO A 40 -5.32 2.63 17.27
N PHE A 41 -4.44 2.38 16.31
CA PHE A 41 -4.68 2.69 14.90
C PHE A 41 -5.88 1.90 14.38
N MET A 42 -6.79 2.58 13.67
CA MET A 42 -7.95 1.97 13.04
C MET A 42 -7.89 2.14 11.53
N LEU A 43 -8.25 1.10 10.78
CA LEU A 43 -8.38 1.18 9.33
C LEU A 43 -9.60 2.03 8.96
N GLY A 44 -9.61 2.59 7.76
CA GLY A 44 -10.72 3.42 7.28
C GLY A 44 -12.08 2.72 7.36
N ILE A 45 -12.12 1.42 7.02
CA ILE A 45 -13.34 0.60 7.15
C ILE A 45 -13.80 0.42 8.61
N ASP A 46 -12.87 0.29 9.56
CA ASP A 46 -13.21 0.15 10.99
C ASP A 46 -13.75 1.48 11.55
N VAL A 47 -13.15 2.60 11.15
CA VAL A 47 -13.65 3.94 11.47
C VAL A 47 -15.07 4.12 10.92
N LEU A 48 -15.28 3.80 9.64
CA LEU A 48 -16.59 3.90 9.01
C LEU A 48 -17.62 2.99 9.71
N ALA A 49 -17.24 1.76 10.06
CA ALA A 49 -18.10 0.81 10.76
C ALA A 49 -18.44 1.26 12.18
N SER A 50 -17.48 1.83 12.92
CA SER A 50 -17.71 2.35 14.29
C SER A 50 -18.72 3.49 14.34
N ARG A 51 -18.84 4.24 13.23
CA ARG A 51 -19.84 5.30 13.04
C ARG A 51 -21.15 4.78 12.43
N GLY A 52 -21.27 3.47 12.25
CA GLY A 52 -22.41 2.82 11.62
C GLY A 52 -22.56 3.19 10.15
N PHE A 53 -21.48 3.43 9.40
CA PHE A 53 -21.54 3.76 7.97
C PHE A 53 -22.35 5.02 7.66
N ASP A 54 -22.39 5.99 8.58
CA ASP A 54 -23.15 7.24 8.47
C ASP A 54 -22.95 7.99 7.14
N LEU A 55 -21.73 8.02 6.61
CA LEU A 55 -21.39 8.70 5.35
C LEU A 55 -22.08 8.09 4.10
N ILE A 56 -22.45 6.81 4.16
CA ILE A 56 -22.95 6.05 2.99
C ILE A 56 -24.26 5.30 3.26
N ARG A 57 -24.82 5.43 4.47
CA ARG A 57 -26.10 4.80 4.84
C ARG A 57 -27.23 5.33 3.95
N GLY A 58 -28.05 4.41 3.45
CA GLY A 58 -29.19 4.72 2.58
C GLY A 58 -28.82 5.04 1.13
N LYS A 59 -27.53 5.02 0.77
CA LYS A 59 -27.05 5.20 -0.60
C LYS A 59 -26.83 3.86 -1.27
N ARG A 60 -26.97 3.79 -2.59
CA ARG A 60 -26.51 2.63 -3.38
C ARG A 60 -25.01 2.71 -3.52
N VAL A 61 -24.29 1.75 -2.95
CA VAL A 61 -22.84 1.76 -2.81
C VAL A 61 -22.19 0.84 -3.83
N GLY A 62 -21.28 1.39 -4.62
CA GLY A 62 -20.27 0.65 -5.34
C GLY A 62 -19.00 0.53 -4.51
N LEU A 63 -18.30 -0.59 -4.58
CA LEU A 63 -17.06 -0.81 -3.83
C LEU A 63 -15.91 -1.28 -4.75
N ILE A 64 -14.85 -0.49 -4.84
CA ILE A 64 -13.57 -0.89 -5.43
C ILE A 64 -12.74 -1.60 -4.34
N THR A 65 -12.45 -2.89 -4.54
CA THR A 65 -11.86 -3.76 -3.50
C THR A 65 -11.12 -4.96 -4.10
N ASN A 66 -10.26 -5.59 -3.28
CA ASN A 66 -9.62 -6.86 -3.61
C ASN A 66 -9.27 -7.66 -2.32
N GLN A 67 -8.31 -8.58 -2.42
CA GLN A 67 -7.81 -9.40 -1.32
C GLN A 67 -6.98 -8.66 -0.27
N THR A 68 -6.71 -7.37 -0.39
CA THR A 68 -6.04 -6.58 0.65
C THR A 68 -7.04 -5.79 1.50
N SER A 69 -8.27 -5.60 1.01
CA SER A 69 -9.36 -4.92 1.68
C SER A 69 -9.91 -5.75 2.84
N MET A 70 -9.48 -5.43 4.05
CA MET A 70 -9.80 -6.16 5.27
C MET A 70 -10.10 -5.20 6.41
N THR A 71 -11.01 -5.59 7.29
CA THR A 71 -11.20 -4.96 8.61
C THR A 71 -10.03 -5.29 9.53
N GLY A 72 -9.89 -4.56 10.64
CA GLY A 72 -8.90 -4.86 11.67
C GLY A 72 -9.07 -6.23 12.34
N ARG A 73 -10.20 -6.93 12.08
CA ARG A 73 -10.48 -8.29 12.54
C ARG A 73 -10.17 -9.37 11.48
N GLY A 74 -9.62 -8.99 10.33
CA GLY A 74 -9.32 -9.92 9.25
C GLY A 74 -10.55 -10.38 8.46
N GLU A 75 -11.65 -9.64 8.52
CA GLU A 75 -12.81 -9.89 7.64
C GLU A 75 -12.71 -9.05 6.36
N ARG A 76 -13.06 -9.64 5.21
CA ARG A 76 -13.12 -8.94 3.92
C ARG A 76 -14.07 -7.73 3.98
N THR A 77 -13.62 -6.57 3.47
CA THR A 77 -14.46 -5.35 3.42
C THR A 77 -15.78 -5.57 2.70
N ARG A 78 -15.78 -6.30 1.56
CA ARG A 78 -17.03 -6.65 0.84
C ARG A 78 -18.05 -7.36 1.73
N THR A 79 -17.61 -8.26 2.60
CA THR A 79 -18.48 -9.02 3.50
C THR A 79 -18.98 -8.15 4.65
N ALA A 80 -18.09 -7.36 5.26
CA ALA A 80 -18.46 -6.44 6.33
C ALA A 80 -19.50 -5.41 5.85
N MET A 81 -19.29 -4.83 4.66
CA MET A 81 -20.22 -3.89 4.04
C MET A 81 -21.52 -4.56 3.59
N GLN A 82 -21.47 -5.77 3.01
CA GLN A 82 -22.67 -6.52 2.62
C GLN A 82 -23.57 -6.79 3.82
N ARG A 83 -22.98 -7.17 4.97
CA ARG A 83 -23.72 -7.40 6.22
C ARG A 83 -24.33 -6.10 6.77
N ALA A 84 -23.61 -4.99 6.70
CA ALA A 84 -24.06 -3.72 7.27
C ALA A 84 -25.07 -2.97 6.39
N LEU A 85 -24.89 -3.01 5.07
CA LEU A 85 -25.68 -2.24 4.10
C LEU A 85 -26.78 -3.09 3.44
N GLY A 86 -26.66 -4.41 3.47
CA GLY A 86 -27.60 -5.33 2.83
C GLY A 86 -27.74 -5.03 1.33
N PRO A 87 -28.96 -4.80 0.81
CA PRO A 87 -29.19 -4.58 -0.62
C PRO A 87 -28.59 -3.26 -1.15
N ASN A 88 -28.13 -2.36 -0.27
CA ASN A 88 -27.53 -1.11 -0.66
C ASN A 88 -26.07 -1.25 -1.11
N LEU A 89 -25.39 -2.36 -0.82
CA LEU A 89 -24.14 -2.70 -1.53
C LEU A 89 -24.54 -3.35 -2.86
N VAL A 90 -24.37 -2.64 -3.97
CA VAL A 90 -25.01 -3.00 -5.24
C VAL A 90 -24.06 -3.52 -6.30
N ALA A 91 -22.78 -3.15 -6.23
CA ALA A 91 -21.78 -3.54 -7.22
C ALA A 91 -20.37 -3.54 -6.62
N LEU A 92 -19.55 -4.47 -7.12
CA LEU A 92 -18.14 -4.56 -6.79
C LEU A 92 -17.30 -4.23 -8.03
N TYR A 93 -16.10 -3.71 -7.82
CA TYR A 93 -15.17 -3.34 -8.87
C TYR A 93 -13.79 -3.84 -8.47
N ALA A 94 -13.11 -4.52 -9.37
CA ALA A 94 -11.82 -5.14 -9.09
C ALA A 94 -10.74 -4.63 -10.04
N PRO A 95 -9.57 -4.22 -9.54
CA PRO A 95 -8.45 -3.78 -10.38
C PRO A 95 -7.70 -4.99 -10.98
N GLU A 96 -6.44 -4.78 -11.34
CA GLU A 96 -5.47 -5.84 -11.63
C GLU A 96 -5.45 -6.93 -10.54
N HIS A 97 -5.19 -8.18 -10.93
CA HIS A 97 -5.27 -9.39 -10.09
C HIS A 97 -6.69 -9.82 -9.67
N GLY A 98 -7.69 -8.99 -9.93
CA GLY A 98 -9.09 -9.27 -9.62
C GLY A 98 -9.38 -9.20 -8.12
N ILE A 99 -10.63 -9.51 -7.77
CA ILE A 99 -11.13 -9.31 -6.40
C ILE A 99 -10.52 -10.27 -5.38
N ASP A 100 -10.14 -11.47 -5.81
CA ASP A 100 -9.58 -12.50 -4.93
C ASP A 100 -8.04 -12.55 -5.02
N GLY A 101 -7.40 -11.76 -5.90
CA GLY A 101 -5.95 -11.67 -6.02
C GLY A 101 -5.25 -12.88 -6.65
N THR A 102 -6.01 -13.77 -7.30
CA THR A 102 -5.50 -15.04 -7.82
C THR A 102 -5.07 -14.98 -9.28
N ILE A 103 -5.31 -13.85 -9.96
CA ILE A 103 -5.01 -13.68 -11.38
C ILE A 103 -3.61 -13.07 -11.53
N GLY A 104 -2.77 -13.68 -12.36
CA GLY A 104 -1.39 -13.21 -12.61
C GLY A 104 -1.33 -11.80 -13.21
N ALA A 105 -0.19 -11.13 -13.04
CA ALA A 105 0.05 -9.80 -13.63
C ALA A 105 -0.10 -9.84 -15.16
N GLY A 106 -0.69 -8.80 -15.74
CA GLY A 106 -0.91 -8.73 -17.20
C GLY A 106 -1.99 -9.65 -17.75
N ILE A 107 -2.59 -10.51 -16.94
CA ILE A 107 -3.66 -11.42 -17.37
C ILE A 107 -5.01 -10.69 -17.33
N HIS A 108 -5.84 -10.97 -18.33
CA HIS A 108 -7.19 -10.43 -18.41
C HIS A 108 -8.03 -10.85 -17.19
N VAL A 109 -8.72 -9.87 -16.60
CA VAL A 109 -9.68 -10.06 -15.52
C VAL A 109 -11.07 -9.85 -16.12
N SER A 110 -11.94 -10.86 -16.06
CA SER A 110 -13.31 -10.77 -16.58
C SER A 110 -14.30 -10.26 -15.52
N THR A 111 -15.34 -9.56 -15.98
CA THR A 111 -16.52 -9.27 -15.15
C THR A 111 -17.23 -10.58 -14.82
N ARG A 112 -17.57 -10.79 -13.54
CA ARG A 112 -18.20 -12.03 -13.06
C ARG A 112 -19.13 -11.78 -11.88
N ARG A 113 -19.87 -12.80 -11.47
CA ARG A 113 -20.54 -12.81 -10.16
C ARG A 113 -19.54 -13.17 -9.07
N ASP A 114 -19.60 -12.45 -7.96
CA ASP A 114 -18.89 -12.78 -6.74
C ASP A 114 -19.58 -13.94 -6.03
N ASN A 115 -18.82 -14.98 -5.67
CA ASN A 115 -19.40 -16.15 -5.02
C ASN A 115 -19.75 -15.89 -3.54
N VAL A 116 -19.17 -14.85 -2.94
CA VAL A 116 -19.39 -14.50 -1.53
C VAL A 116 -20.64 -13.64 -1.35
N THR A 117 -20.80 -12.60 -2.17
CA THR A 117 -21.88 -11.62 -2.06
C THR A 117 -23.00 -11.82 -3.09
N GLY A 118 -22.77 -12.57 -4.16
CA GLY A 118 -23.68 -12.67 -5.31
C GLY A 118 -23.70 -11.43 -6.22
N LEU A 119 -22.96 -10.38 -5.89
CA LEU A 119 -22.92 -9.14 -6.65
C LEU A 119 -22.13 -9.28 -7.96
N THR A 120 -22.40 -8.40 -8.92
CA THR A 120 -21.51 -8.25 -10.08
C THR A 120 -20.19 -7.63 -9.62
N VAL A 121 -19.08 -8.25 -10.02
CA VAL A 121 -17.73 -7.70 -9.96
C VAL A 121 -17.36 -7.21 -11.34
N TYR A 122 -17.35 -5.91 -11.55
CA TYR A 122 -16.84 -5.28 -12.77
C TYR A 122 -15.32 -5.29 -12.76
N SER A 123 -14.72 -5.72 -13.86
CA SER A 123 -13.27 -5.60 -14.05
C SER A 123 -12.90 -4.17 -14.41
N LEU A 124 -11.95 -3.59 -13.67
CA LEU A 124 -11.29 -2.31 -13.95
C LEU A 124 -9.87 -2.56 -14.50
N TYR A 125 -9.68 -3.64 -15.26
CA TYR A 125 -8.41 -3.99 -15.88
C TYR A 125 -8.54 -4.30 -17.38
N GLY A 126 -7.43 -4.18 -18.11
CA GLY A 126 -7.38 -4.43 -19.55
C GLY A 126 -8.14 -3.37 -20.36
N PRO A 127 -9.16 -3.75 -21.17
CA PRO A 127 -9.89 -2.80 -22.03
C PRO A 127 -10.67 -1.73 -21.26
N THR A 128 -11.08 -2.02 -20.02
CA THR A 128 -11.86 -1.09 -19.19
C THR A 128 -11.12 -0.83 -17.90
N ARG A 129 -10.33 0.25 -17.84
CA ARG A 129 -9.63 0.68 -16.61
C ARG A 129 -10.38 1.78 -15.87
N LYS A 130 -11.08 2.63 -16.61
CA LYS A 130 -11.98 3.66 -16.09
C LYS A 130 -13.40 3.06 -16.02
N PRO A 131 -14.09 3.12 -14.87
CA PRO A 131 -15.49 2.69 -14.79
C PRO A 131 -16.33 3.40 -15.84
N THR A 132 -17.18 2.66 -16.56
CA THR A 132 -18.05 3.28 -17.56
C THR A 132 -19.30 3.88 -16.92
N PRO A 133 -19.99 4.84 -17.59
CA PRO A 133 -21.25 5.37 -17.08
C PRO A 133 -22.29 4.28 -16.78
N ALA A 134 -22.33 3.22 -17.60
CA ALA A 134 -23.23 2.08 -17.38
C ALA A 134 -22.89 1.29 -16.11
N MET A 135 -21.60 1.14 -15.79
CA MET A 135 -21.16 0.50 -14.55
C MET A 135 -21.54 1.35 -13.32
N LEU A 136 -21.49 2.69 -13.44
CA LEU A 136 -21.79 3.64 -12.35
C LEU A 136 -23.28 4.02 -12.25
N ALA A 137 -24.09 3.76 -13.27
CA ALA A 137 -25.52 4.05 -13.27
C ALA A 137 -26.30 3.52 -12.04
N PRO A 138 -26.07 2.29 -11.54
CA PRO A 138 -26.82 1.75 -10.41
C PRO A 138 -26.38 2.27 -9.04
N ILE A 139 -25.30 3.06 -8.93
CA ILE A 139 -24.74 3.51 -7.65
C ILE A 139 -24.94 5.03 -7.45
N ASP A 140 -24.91 5.46 -6.19
CA ASP A 140 -24.89 6.86 -5.78
C ASP A 140 -23.51 7.28 -5.26
N VAL A 141 -22.78 6.34 -4.64
CA VAL A 141 -21.44 6.55 -4.08
C VAL A 141 -20.51 5.39 -4.46
N LEU A 142 -19.26 5.70 -4.79
CA LEU A 142 -18.20 4.75 -5.09
C LEU A 142 -17.14 4.78 -4.00
N VAL A 143 -17.05 3.73 -3.20
CA VAL A 143 -16.06 3.60 -2.12
C VAL A 143 -14.82 2.91 -2.65
N PHE A 144 -13.64 3.43 -2.30
CA PHE A 144 -12.35 2.82 -2.62
C PHE A 144 -11.70 2.28 -1.34
N ASP A 145 -11.41 0.99 -1.31
CA ASP A 145 -10.67 0.35 -0.22
C ASP A 145 -9.67 -0.65 -0.79
N LEU A 146 -8.42 -0.22 -0.95
CA LEU A 146 -7.31 -1.05 -1.44
C LEU A 146 -6.04 -0.63 -0.72
N GLN A 147 -5.30 -1.60 -0.18
CA GLN A 147 -3.95 -1.34 0.33
C GLN A 147 -2.97 -1.22 -0.84
N ASP A 148 -2.35 -0.05 -0.97
CA ASP A 148 -1.26 0.22 -1.91
C ASP A 148 0.11 0.04 -1.22
N ILE A 149 1.20 0.10 -2.00
CA ILE A 149 2.59 -0.08 -1.54
C ILE A 149 3.42 1.22 -1.61
N GLY A 150 2.82 2.35 -2.01
CA GLY A 150 3.49 3.64 -2.11
C GLY A 150 4.40 3.78 -3.33
N SER A 151 4.16 2.97 -4.37
CA SER A 151 4.93 3.02 -5.62
C SER A 151 4.05 3.45 -6.78
N ARG A 152 4.54 4.43 -7.55
CA ARG A 152 3.82 4.92 -8.75
C ARG A 152 3.54 3.82 -9.78
N SER A 153 4.43 2.84 -9.92
CA SER A 153 4.25 1.75 -10.88
C SER A 153 3.25 0.70 -10.41
N TYR A 154 2.79 0.77 -9.15
CA TYR A 154 1.72 -0.07 -8.65
C TYR A 154 0.36 0.55 -9.01
N THR A 155 -0.48 -0.23 -9.69
CA THR A 155 -1.56 0.30 -10.53
C THR A 155 -2.85 0.65 -9.77
N TYR A 156 -2.92 0.40 -8.46
CA TYR A 156 -4.13 0.68 -7.67
C TYR A 156 -4.40 2.18 -7.53
N ILE A 157 -3.38 3.00 -7.29
CA ILE A 157 -3.54 4.46 -7.29
C ILE A 157 -3.99 4.98 -8.66
N SER A 158 -3.47 4.40 -9.76
CA SER A 158 -3.93 4.76 -11.11
C SER A 158 -5.41 4.40 -11.31
N THR A 159 -5.85 3.27 -10.75
CA THR A 159 -7.28 2.86 -10.73
C THR A 159 -8.11 3.87 -9.94
N MET A 160 -7.63 4.32 -8.79
CA MET A 160 -8.31 5.33 -7.97
C MET A 160 -8.53 6.64 -8.74
N ILE A 161 -7.48 7.15 -9.40
CA ILE A 161 -7.55 8.41 -10.16
C ILE A 161 -8.64 8.34 -11.24
N VAL A 162 -8.61 7.33 -12.10
CA VAL A 162 -9.60 7.22 -13.18
C VAL A 162 -11.01 6.93 -12.67
N ALA A 163 -11.14 6.25 -11.53
CA ALA A 163 -12.43 6.05 -10.87
C ALA A 163 -13.00 7.34 -10.27
N MET A 164 -12.17 8.18 -9.66
CA MET A 164 -12.57 9.51 -9.17
C MET A 164 -13.04 10.41 -10.32
N GLU A 165 -12.31 10.42 -11.43
CA GLU A 165 -12.73 11.15 -12.63
C GLU A 165 -14.09 10.66 -13.15
N ALA A 166 -14.27 9.34 -13.30
CA ALA A 166 -15.53 8.77 -13.78
C ALA A 166 -16.70 9.06 -12.83
N ALA A 167 -16.45 9.00 -11.52
CA ALA A 167 -17.42 9.35 -10.50
C ALA A 167 -17.86 10.82 -10.65
N ALA A 168 -16.89 11.75 -10.77
CA ALA A 168 -17.17 13.17 -10.97
C ALA A 168 -17.97 13.43 -12.26
N GLU A 169 -17.55 12.84 -13.39
CA GLU A 169 -18.24 12.94 -14.68
C GLU A 169 -19.69 12.43 -14.63
N CYS A 170 -19.95 11.41 -13.81
CA CYS A 170 -21.27 10.79 -13.65
C CYS A 170 -22.07 11.34 -12.46
N GLY A 171 -21.60 12.40 -11.79
CA GLY A 171 -22.25 12.99 -10.61
C GLY A 171 -22.38 12.03 -9.42
N LYS A 172 -21.41 11.13 -9.25
CA LYS A 172 -21.34 10.18 -8.14
C LYS A 172 -20.45 10.72 -7.04
N GLN A 173 -20.84 10.47 -5.79
CA GLN A 173 -19.93 10.70 -4.67
C GLN A 173 -18.79 9.68 -4.72
N PHE A 174 -17.59 10.08 -4.31
CA PHE A 174 -16.44 9.22 -4.08
C PHE A 174 -15.98 9.40 -2.64
#